data_AF-A0A8E0IQR1-F1
#
_entry.id   AF-A0A8E0IQR1-F1
#
_cell.length_a   1.000
_cell.length_b   1.000
_cell.length_c   1.000
_cell.angle_alpha   90.00
_cell.angle_beta   90.00
_cell.angle_gamma   90.00
#
_symmetry.space_group_name_H-M   'P 1'
#
loop_
_entity.id
_entity.type
_entity.pdbx_description
1 polymer ?
#
loop_
_entity_poly.entity_id
_entity_poly.type
_entity_poly.pdbx_seq_one_letter_code
_entity_poly.pdbx_strand_id
1 'polypeptide(L)'
;MQKVHVIAHTHWDFEWYFTRQQARVQFAYHMAEVLQALADNQLDSYLLDGQLAIVDDYLQTNPDKRAAMMRFVKARRLFIGPWYTQIDEMVTSGEAIVRNLQLGHKLAADLGGVMKVGYLPDSFGQGQDMPKIYQGFDITATVFWRGMPHEKNARYFYWTANDGSKVLAANIKNGYYAGVDLIENDDTAALLHRIATDTQAHDLALPVGGDQRAVDFNLKDRLQYANQQTSDFGLVEDNYPDFFKALATSSDLPTYQGEFIDPSASKIHRGIYSSRADLKHLYDRLEHLMVDVVEPMMVIAAHQG
;
A
#
# COMPACT_ATOMS: atom_id res chain seq x y z
N MET A 1 8.93 -26.22 -3.16
CA MET A 1 9.62 -24.92 -3.26
C MET A 1 8.54 -23.86 -3.14
N GLN A 2 8.56 -23.02 -2.09
CA GLN A 2 7.61 -21.91 -1.97
C GLN A 2 7.98 -20.79 -2.95
N LYS A 3 7.00 -20.07 -3.47
CA LYS A 3 7.22 -18.95 -4.40
C LYS A 3 7.26 -17.63 -3.62
N VAL A 4 8.26 -16.81 -3.86
CA VAL A 4 8.41 -15.49 -3.25
C VAL A 4 8.22 -14.42 -4.31
N HIS A 5 7.13 -13.68 -4.19
CA HIS A 5 6.79 -12.53 -5.00
C HIS A 5 7.53 -11.32 -4.45
N VAL A 6 8.48 -10.80 -5.22
CA VAL A 6 9.32 -9.68 -4.81
C VAL A 6 8.78 -8.40 -5.42
N ILE A 7 8.30 -7.49 -4.57
CA ILE A 7 7.60 -6.27 -4.98
C ILE A 7 8.52 -5.07 -4.76
N ALA A 8 9.07 -4.52 -5.85
CA ALA A 8 9.82 -3.27 -5.82
C ALA A 8 8.87 -2.10 -5.53
N HIS A 9 9.16 -1.31 -4.50
CA HIS A 9 8.34 -0.17 -4.13
C HIS A 9 9.13 0.92 -3.43
N THR A 10 8.46 2.05 -3.18
CA THR A 10 8.86 3.05 -2.19
C THR A 10 7.75 3.22 -1.16
N HIS A 11 8.08 3.65 0.05
CA HIS A 11 7.11 4.25 0.95
C HIS A 11 7.39 5.76 1.00
N TRP A 12 6.42 6.58 0.61
CA TRP A 12 6.66 7.99 0.40
C TRP A 12 5.68 8.84 1.20
N ASP A 13 6.09 9.20 2.42
CA ASP A 13 5.39 10.23 3.18
C ASP A 13 5.31 11.53 2.38
N PHE A 14 4.09 11.98 2.10
CA PHE A 14 3.85 13.22 1.36
C PHE A 14 4.54 14.41 2.07
N GLU A 15 4.44 14.44 3.40
CA GLU A 15 5.12 15.37 4.30
C GLU A 15 5.44 14.67 5.63
N TRP A 16 6.69 14.76 6.11
CA TRP A 16 7.07 14.21 7.42
C TRP A 16 8.17 15.05 8.10
N TYR A 17 9.43 14.60 8.10
CA TYR A 17 10.56 15.35 8.68
C TYR A 17 11.18 16.37 7.71
N PHE A 18 10.83 16.29 6.43
CA PHE A 18 11.12 17.31 5.42
C PHE A 18 9.94 18.24 5.20
N THR A 19 10.21 19.47 4.77
CA THR A 19 9.17 20.34 4.23
C THR A 19 8.62 19.77 2.91
N ARG A 20 7.37 20.09 2.56
CA ARG A 20 6.76 19.70 1.29
C ARG A 20 7.63 20.02 0.07
N GLN A 21 8.27 21.18 0.06
CA GLN A 21 9.12 21.59 -1.07
C GLN A 21 10.37 20.71 -1.22
N GLN A 22 10.97 20.31 -0.09
CA GLN A 22 12.09 19.36 -0.09
C GLN A 22 11.65 17.97 -0.55
N ALA A 23 10.52 17.48 -0.03
CA ALA A 23 9.95 16.20 -0.44
C ALA A 23 9.64 16.17 -1.95
N ARG A 24 9.10 17.26 -2.49
CA ARG A 24 8.81 17.40 -3.93
C ARG A 24 10.04 17.27 -4.81
N VAL A 25 11.15 17.92 -4.42
CA VAL A 25 12.42 17.82 -5.16
C VAL A 25 12.96 16.40 -5.13
N GLN A 26 12.99 15.77 -3.95
CA GLN A 26 13.45 14.38 -3.80
C GLN A 26 12.58 13.42 -4.61
N PHE A 27 11.26 13.60 -4.59
CA PHE A 27 10.33 12.77 -5.34
C PHE A 27 10.52 12.92 -6.86
N ALA A 28 10.89 14.11 -7.34
CA ALA A 28 11.19 14.31 -8.75
C ALA A 28 12.41 13.50 -9.21
N TYR A 29 13.47 13.41 -8.39
CA TYR A 29 14.62 12.55 -8.66
C TYR A 29 14.24 11.07 -8.58
N HIS A 30 13.50 10.66 -7.54
CA HIS A 30 13.04 9.30 -7.39
C HIS A 30 12.19 8.84 -8.59
N MET A 31 11.26 9.68 -9.07
CA MET A 31 10.47 9.37 -10.25
C MET A 31 11.31 9.30 -11.54
N ALA A 32 12.40 10.06 -11.63
CA ALA A 32 13.33 9.90 -12.75
C ALA A 32 13.99 8.52 -12.74
N GLU A 33 14.42 8.04 -11.56
CA GLU A 33 14.96 6.69 -11.38
C GLU A 33 13.94 5.60 -11.70
N VAL A 34 12.71 5.72 -11.18
CA VAL A 34 11.62 4.74 -11.43
C VAL A 34 11.32 4.64 -12.93
N LEU A 35 11.14 5.78 -13.60
CA LEU A 35 10.82 5.80 -15.02
C LEU A 35 11.99 5.27 -15.88
N GLN A 36 13.23 5.53 -15.47
CA GLN A 36 14.42 4.98 -16.12
C GLN A 36 14.49 3.46 -15.94
N ALA A 37 14.38 2.96 -14.71
CA ALA A 37 14.46 1.53 -14.41
C ALA A 37 13.40 0.72 -15.17
N LEU A 38 12.19 1.27 -15.32
CA LEU A 38 11.13 0.67 -16.14
C LEU A 38 11.43 0.78 -17.65
N ALA A 39 11.94 1.91 -18.14
CA ALA A 39 12.28 2.06 -19.56
C ALA A 39 13.39 1.10 -20.00
N ASP A 40 14.41 0.94 -19.17
CA ASP A 40 15.60 0.12 -19.44
C ASP A 40 15.38 -1.36 -19.07
N ASN A 41 14.18 -1.72 -18.61
CA ASN A 41 13.80 -3.06 -18.13
C ASN A 41 14.71 -3.61 -17.02
N GLN A 42 15.27 -2.72 -16.19
CA GLN A 42 15.94 -3.10 -14.95
C GLN A 42 14.93 -3.57 -13.90
N LEU A 43 13.71 -3.05 -13.97
CA LEU A 43 12.55 -3.53 -13.22
C LEU A 43 11.42 -3.92 -14.19
N ASP A 44 10.79 -5.06 -13.95
CA ASP A 44 9.57 -5.50 -14.59
C ASP A 44 8.38 -4.66 -14.12
N SER A 45 8.28 -4.39 -12.82
CA SER A 45 7.23 -3.53 -12.26
C SER A 45 7.62 -2.76 -11.00
N TYR A 46 6.89 -1.68 -10.71
CA TYR A 46 7.10 -0.85 -9.53
C TYR A 46 5.78 -0.44 -8.88
N LEU A 47 5.70 -0.54 -7.55
CA LEU A 47 4.59 -0.01 -6.77
C LEU A 47 4.91 1.40 -6.27
N LEU A 48 4.12 2.38 -6.70
CA LEU A 48 4.23 3.77 -6.28
C LEU A 48 3.32 4.04 -5.06
N ASP A 49 3.61 3.32 -3.98
CA ASP A 49 3.09 3.48 -2.61
C ASP A 49 1.55 3.54 -2.44
N GLY A 50 0.80 3.13 -3.46
CA GLY A 50 -0.64 3.01 -3.39
C GLY A 50 -1.42 4.32 -3.19
N GLN A 51 -0.80 5.49 -3.44
CA GLN A 51 -1.40 6.82 -3.25
C GLN A 51 -1.22 7.72 -4.48
N LEU A 52 -2.17 8.63 -4.70
CA LEU A 52 -2.17 9.55 -5.86
C LEU A 52 -1.72 10.97 -5.52
N ALA A 53 -1.64 11.37 -4.26
CA ALA A 53 -1.23 12.71 -3.86
C ALA A 53 0.20 13.03 -4.32
N ILE A 54 1.14 12.09 -4.14
CA ILE A 54 2.51 12.22 -4.65
C ILE A 54 2.55 12.29 -6.19
N VAL A 55 1.67 11.55 -6.87
CA VAL A 55 1.57 11.52 -8.34
C VAL A 55 1.01 12.83 -8.89
N ASP A 56 -0.06 13.34 -8.29
CA ASP A 56 -0.69 14.61 -8.65
C ASP A 56 0.31 15.77 -8.44
N ASP A 57 0.96 15.85 -7.27
CA ASP A 57 1.96 16.89 -6.99
C ASP A 57 3.15 16.82 -7.96
N TYR A 58 3.61 15.62 -8.33
CA TYR A 58 4.68 15.42 -9.32
C TYR A 58 4.29 15.91 -10.72
N LEU A 59 3.10 15.54 -11.20
CA LEU A 59 2.63 15.88 -12.55
C LEU A 59 2.31 17.37 -12.71
N GLN A 60 2.03 18.09 -11.62
CA GLN A 60 1.91 19.55 -11.66
C GLN A 60 3.23 20.24 -12.06
N THR A 61 4.38 19.71 -11.65
CA THR A 61 5.71 20.23 -12.03
C THR A 61 6.33 19.56 -13.24
N ASN A 62 5.96 18.31 -13.51
CA ASN A 62 6.53 17.49 -14.59
C ASN A 62 5.42 16.98 -15.54
N PRO A 63 4.62 17.87 -16.16
CA PRO A 63 3.47 17.47 -16.96
C PRO A 63 3.85 16.64 -18.20
N ASP A 64 5.07 16.79 -18.71
CA ASP A 64 5.63 16.02 -19.83
C ASP A 64 5.75 14.52 -19.50
N LYS A 65 5.81 14.16 -18.21
CA LYS A 65 5.95 12.77 -17.75
C LYS A 65 4.63 11.99 -17.74
N ARG A 66 3.49 12.67 -17.86
CA ARG A 66 2.15 12.04 -17.85
C ARG A 66 2.04 10.90 -18.86
N ALA A 67 2.49 11.12 -20.10
CA ALA A 67 2.41 10.12 -21.16
C ALA A 67 3.26 8.86 -20.85
N ALA A 68 4.46 9.05 -20.28
CA ALA A 68 5.34 7.95 -19.89
C ALA A 68 4.72 7.12 -18.75
N MET A 69 4.19 7.79 -17.71
CA MET A 69 3.50 7.11 -16.61
C MET A 69 2.29 6.33 -17.11
N MET A 70 1.43 6.94 -17.94
CA MET A 70 0.27 6.25 -18.51
C MET A 70 0.64 4.99 -19.29
N ARG A 71 1.75 5.03 -20.04
CA ARG A 71 2.26 3.85 -20.77
C ARG A 71 2.58 2.71 -19.81
N PHE A 72 3.30 2.99 -18.71
CA PHE A 72 3.67 1.96 -17.74
C PHE A 72 2.48 1.48 -16.90
N VAL A 73 1.56 2.36 -16.52
CA VAL A 73 0.33 2.00 -15.79
C VAL A 73 -0.52 1.05 -16.65
N LYS A 74 -0.79 1.41 -17.91
CA LYS A 74 -1.56 0.56 -18.84
C LYS A 74 -0.87 -0.78 -19.11
N ALA A 75 0.45 -0.80 -19.11
CA ALA A 75 1.25 -2.02 -19.27
C ALA A 75 1.33 -2.87 -17.99
N ARG A 76 0.70 -2.45 -16.88
CA ARG A 76 0.82 -3.08 -15.54
C ARG A 76 2.28 -3.18 -15.04
N ARG A 77 3.08 -2.15 -15.34
CA ARG A 77 4.47 -2.01 -14.91
C ARG A 77 4.67 -0.91 -13.87
N LEU A 78 3.74 0.02 -13.75
CA LEU A 78 3.69 1.01 -12.67
C LEU A 78 2.33 0.91 -11.99
N PHE A 79 2.32 0.50 -10.72
CA PHE A 79 1.10 0.34 -9.93
C PHE A 79 0.86 1.59 -9.08
N ILE A 80 -0.33 2.17 -9.21
CA ILE A 80 -0.75 3.42 -8.54
C ILE A 80 -2.13 3.24 -7.90
N GLY A 81 -2.40 4.02 -6.84
CA GLY A 81 -3.64 3.93 -6.08
C GLY A 81 -3.75 2.65 -5.25
N PRO A 82 -4.90 2.39 -4.59
CA PRO A 82 -6.21 2.98 -4.87
C PRO A 82 -6.47 4.30 -4.15
N TRP A 83 -5.66 4.65 -3.16
CA TRP A 83 -5.90 5.79 -2.29
C TRP A 83 -5.53 7.11 -2.96
N TYR A 84 -6.16 8.20 -2.55
CA TYR A 84 -5.59 9.51 -2.85
C TYR A 84 -4.39 9.79 -1.95
N THR A 85 -4.51 9.56 -0.65
CA THR A 85 -3.42 9.64 0.33
C THR A 85 -3.43 8.38 1.17
N GLN A 86 -2.29 7.94 1.69
CA GLN A 86 -2.32 6.95 2.76
C GLN A 86 -2.92 7.60 4.01
N ILE A 87 -3.89 6.91 4.62
CA ILE A 87 -4.64 7.41 5.76
C ILE A 87 -4.25 6.66 7.03
N ASP A 88 -4.44 7.30 8.18
CA ASP A 88 -4.58 6.59 9.45
C ASP A 88 -6.08 6.36 9.68
N GLU A 89 -6.48 5.09 9.67
CA GLU A 89 -7.89 4.70 9.72
C GLU A 89 -8.56 5.04 11.07
N MET A 90 -7.78 5.26 12.14
CA MET A 90 -8.30 5.47 13.49
C MET A 90 -8.63 6.95 13.78
N VAL A 91 -8.18 7.86 12.93
CA VAL A 91 -8.37 9.31 13.08
C VAL A 91 -9.00 9.98 11.85
N THR A 92 -9.52 9.18 10.91
CA THR A 92 -10.17 9.63 9.68
C THR A 92 -11.63 9.19 9.71
N SER A 93 -12.58 10.10 9.46
CA SER A 93 -14.00 9.70 9.42
C SER A 93 -14.30 8.77 8.25
N GLY A 94 -15.33 7.91 8.40
CA GLY A 94 -15.72 6.97 7.36
C GLY A 94 -16.03 7.62 6.01
N GLU A 95 -16.69 8.79 6.00
CA GLU A 95 -16.91 9.56 4.77
C GLU A 95 -15.59 10.01 4.14
N ALA A 96 -14.64 10.55 4.92
CA ALA A 96 -13.34 10.94 4.41
C ALA A 96 -12.55 9.76 3.82
N ILE A 97 -12.64 8.56 4.42
CA ILE A 97 -12.06 7.31 3.86
C ILE A 97 -12.68 7.01 2.49
N VAL A 98 -14.01 7.06 2.38
CA VAL A 98 -14.73 6.84 1.11
C VAL A 98 -14.33 7.88 0.06
N ARG A 99 -14.28 9.17 0.41
CA ARG A 99 -13.85 10.23 -0.52
C ARG A 99 -12.41 10.06 -0.96
N ASN A 100 -11.54 9.59 -0.07
CA ASN A 100 -10.13 9.35 -0.39
C ASN A 100 -9.98 8.25 -1.45
N LEU A 101 -10.71 7.14 -1.32
CA LEU A 101 -10.76 6.07 -2.32
C LEU A 101 -11.41 6.54 -3.62
N GLN A 102 -12.51 7.30 -3.57
CA GLN A 102 -13.15 7.86 -4.76
C GLN A 102 -12.19 8.72 -5.57
N LEU A 103 -11.49 9.64 -4.91
CA LEU A 103 -10.54 10.54 -5.57
C LEU A 103 -9.33 9.77 -6.11
N GLY A 104 -8.76 8.84 -5.34
CA GLY A 104 -7.65 8.01 -5.77
C GLY A 104 -7.99 7.15 -6.98
N HIS A 105 -9.16 6.50 -6.97
CA HIS A 105 -9.68 5.73 -8.10
C HIS A 105 -9.83 6.58 -9.37
N LYS A 106 -10.42 7.77 -9.24
CA LYS A 106 -10.60 8.69 -10.36
C LYS A 106 -9.26 9.06 -10.99
N LEU A 107 -8.31 9.54 -10.19
CA LEU A 107 -7.01 10.02 -10.69
C LEU A 107 -6.15 8.87 -11.27
N ALA A 108 -6.19 7.69 -10.65
CA ALA A 108 -5.51 6.51 -11.22
C ALA A 108 -6.15 6.04 -12.53
N ALA A 109 -7.49 6.05 -12.63
CA ALA A 109 -8.19 5.73 -13.88
C ALA A 109 -7.80 6.69 -15.01
N ASP A 110 -7.67 7.99 -14.72
CA ASP A 110 -7.22 9.01 -15.68
C ASP A 110 -5.77 8.81 -16.16
N LEU A 111 -4.99 8.02 -15.43
CA LEU A 111 -3.63 7.58 -15.77
C LEU A 111 -3.59 6.18 -16.41
N GLY A 112 -4.73 5.51 -16.53
CA GLY A 112 -4.88 4.28 -17.31
C GLY A 112 -5.10 3.00 -16.51
N GLY A 113 -5.22 3.07 -15.18
CA GLY A 113 -5.54 1.90 -14.36
C GLY A 113 -5.38 2.15 -12.87
N VAL A 114 -6.23 1.48 -12.07
CA VAL A 114 -6.20 1.53 -10.60
C VAL A 114 -5.70 0.20 -10.06
N MET A 115 -4.74 0.21 -9.14
CA MET A 115 -4.40 -1.00 -8.38
C MET A 115 -5.53 -1.30 -7.38
N LYS A 116 -6.26 -2.41 -7.59
CA LYS A 116 -7.37 -2.86 -6.72
C LYS A 116 -6.88 -3.63 -5.49
N VAL A 117 -5.95 -3.04 -4.75
CA VAL A 117 -5.40 -3.59 -3.50
C VAL A 117 -5.36 -2.48 -2.47
N GLY A 118 -6.07 -2.62 -1.35
CA GLY A 118 -5.97 -1.69 -0.24
C GLY A 118 -4.53 -1.69 0.27
N TYR A 119 -3.80 -0.58 0.13
CA TYR A 119 -2.38 -0.53 0.47
C TYR A 119 -2.15 0.52 1.55
N LEU A 120 -2.09 0.05 2.81
CA LEU A 120 -1.82 0.88 3.99
C LEU A 120 -0.71 0.21 4.81
N PRO A 121 0.52 0.14 4.26
CA PRO A 121 1.62 -0.57 4.90
C PRO A 121 1.96 0.01 6.26
N ASP A 122 1.79 1.33 6.48
CA ASP A 122 2.17 1.98 7.74
C ASP A 122 1.03 2.65 8.52
N SER A 123 -0.25 2.35 8.22
CA SER A 123 -1.37 2.87 9.03
C SER A 123 -1.31 2.33 10.47
N PHE A 124 -1.53 3.19 11.48
CA PHE A 124 -1.45 2.82 12.90
C PHE A 124 -2.74 2.21 13.45
N GLY A 125 -3.34 1.33 12.65
CA GLY A 125 -4.55 0.61 12.99
C GLY A 125 -5.34 0.28 11.74
N GLN A 126 -6.10 -0.81 11.81
CA GLN A 126 -7.03 -1.22 10.77
C GLN A 126 -8.44 -1.32 11.36
N GLY A 127 -9.39 -0.55 10.83
CA GLY A 127 -10.76 -0.43 11.30
C GLY A 127 -11.66 -1.57 10.84
N GLN A 128 -12.54 -2.03 11.73
CA GLN A 128 -13.35 -3.24 11.52
C GLN A 128 -14.25 -3.20 10.27
N ASP A 129 -14.63 -2.02 9.80
CA ASP A 129 -15.53 -1.83 8.65
C ASP A 129 -14.78 -1.74 7.31
N MET A 130 -13.45 -1.78 7.31
CA MET A 130 -12.68 -1.71 6.07
C MET A 130 -12.99 -2.81 5.05
N PRO A 131 -13.25 -4.09 5.42
CA PRO A 131 -13.68 -5.08 4.43
C PRO A 131 -14.93 -4.64 3.67
N LYS A 132 -15.87 -3.96 4.33
CA LYS A 132 -17.08 -3.41 3.71
C LYS A 132 -16.75 -2.23 2.80
N ILE A 133 -15.93 -1.29 3.28
CA ILE A 133 -15.50 -0.13 2.49
C ILE A 133 -14.76 -0.61 1.23
N TYR A 134 -13.75 -1.47 1.37
CA TYR A 134 -12.99 -2.02 0.25
C TYR A 134 -13.88 -2.70 -0.79
N GLN A 135 -14.85 -3.54 -0.38
CA GLN A 135 -15.76 -4.17 -1.32
C GLN A 135 -16.64 -3.15 -2.08
N GLY A 136 -17.03 -2.05 -1.45
CA GLY A 136 -17.73 -0.94 -2.12
C GLY A 136 -16.94 -0.30 -3.27
N PHE A 137 -15.63 -0.55 -3.35
CA PHE A 137 -14.71 -0.07 -4.40
C PHE A 137 -14.17 -1.20 -5.28
N ASP A 138 -14.74 -2.40 -5.24
CA ASP A 138 -14.23 -3.60 -5.91
C ASP A 138 -12.78 -3.95 -5.50
N ILE A 139 -12.39 -3.62 -4.28
CA ILE A 139 -11.10 -4.00 -3.70
C ILE A 139 -11.33 -5.28 -2.90
N THR A 140 -10.71 -6.37 -3.34
CA THR A 140 -10.87 -7.70 -2.71
C THR A 140 -9.64 -8.14 -1.93
N ALA A 141 -8.58 -7.32 -1.92
CA ALA A 141 -7.31 -7.63 -1.30
C ALA A 141 -6.73 -6.41 -0.57
N THR A 142 -5.97 -6.64 0.50
CA THR A 142 -5.34 -5.56 1.28
C THR A 142 -3.99 -5.97 1.86
N VAL A 143 -3.08 -5.01 1.98
CA VAL A 143 -1.74 -5.15 2.57
C VAL A 143 -1.58 -4.13 3.69
N PHE A 144 -1.14 -4.60 4.84
CA PHE A 144 -0.79 -3.72 5.96
C PHE A 144 0.29 -4.37 6.84
N TRP A 145 1.05 -3.57 7.57
CA TRP A 145 2.04 -4.10 8.52
C TRP A 145 1.50 -4.16 9.94
N ARG A 146 0.79 -3.12 10.38
CA ARG A 146 0.60 -2.89 11.80
C ARG A 146 -0.76 -3.36 12.34
N GLY A 147 -0.76 -3.75 13.62
CA GLY A 147 -1.99 -3.91 14.40
C GLY A 147 -2.44 -5.36 14.59
N MET A 148 -1.73 -6.33 14.02
CA MET A 148 -1.99 -7.74 14.27
C MET A 148 -1.55 -8.13 15.69
N PRO A 149 -2.41 -8.81 16.47
CA PRO A 149 -2.02 -9.35 17.77
C PRO A 149 -1.08 -10.54 17.58
N HIS A 150 -0.10 -10.68 18.48
CA HIS A 150 0.92 -11.72 18.45
C HIS A 150 0.31 -13.14 18.51
N GLU A 151 -0.83 -13.31 19.19
CA GLU A 151 -1.54 -14.58 19.28
C GLU A 151 -2.16 -15.01 17.93
N LYS A 152 -2.41 -14.06 17.02
CA LYS A 152 -2.84 -14.38 15.65
C LYS A 152 -1.62 -14.74 14.80
N ASN A 153 -1.34 -16.05 14.78
CA ASN A 153 -0.24 -16.62 14.02
C ASN A 153 -0.54 -16.74 12.51
N ALA A 154 -0.76 -15.61 11.83
CA ALA A 154 -1.07 -15.58 10.40
C ALA A 154 -0.40 -14.40 9.69
N ARG A 155 0.16 -14.65 8.50
CA ARG A 155 0.51 -13.60 7.51
C ARG A 155 -0.59 -13.35 6.52
N TYR A 156 -1.27 -14.42 6.10
CA TYR A 156 -2.31 -14.37 5.09
C TYR A 156 -3.60 -14.93 5.67
N PHE A 157 -4.68 -14.19 5.49
CA PHE A 157 -5.96 -14.52 6.09
C PHE A 157 -7.08 -13.78 5.37
N TYR A 158 -8.29 -14.24 5.58
CA TYR A 158 -9.46 -13.50 5.18
C TYR A 158 -9.90 -12.57 6.31
N TRP A 159 -10.03 -11.28 6.01
CA TRP A 159 -10.58 -10.29 6.92
C TRP A 159 -12.05 -10.04 6.59
N THR A 160 -12.92 -10.17 7.60
CA THR A 160 -14.37 -10.05 7.44
C THR A 160 -14.95 -8.94 8.29
N ALA A 161 -16.02 -8.33 7.81
CA ALA A 161 -16.88 -7.40 8.55
C ALA A 161 -18.15 -8.11 9.07
N ASN A 162 -18.97 -7.40 9.83
CA ASN A 162 -20.21 -7.93 10.42
C ASN A 162 -21.32 -8.21 9.38
N ASP A 163 -21.26 -7.60 8.21
CA ASP A 163 -22.21 -7.79 7.10
C ASP A 163 -21.83 -8.92 6.14
N GLY A 164 -20.75 -9.65 6.45
CA GLY A 164 -20.24 -10.73 5.61
C GLY A 164 -19.28 -10.27 4.51
N SER A 165 -19.05 -8.96 4.37
CA SER A 165 -17.99 -8.43 3.50
C SER A 165 -16.65 -9.04 3.88
N LYS A 166 -15.81 -9.31 2.88
CA LYS A 166 -14.60 -10.12 3.01
C LYS A 166 -13.53 -9.67 2.04
N VAL A 167 -12.30 -9.49 2.54
CA VAL A 167 -11.10 -9.24 1.73
C VAL A 167 -9.98 -10.19 2.11
N LEU A 168 -9.11 -10.52 1.14
CA LEU A 168 -7.90 -11.29 1.36
C LEU A 168 -6.79 -10.35 1.85
N ALA A 169 -6.31 -10.55 3.08
CA ALA A 169 -5.32 -9.70 3.71
C ALA A 169 -3.93 -10.34 3.68
N ALA A 170 -2.93 -9.51 3.45
CA ALA A 170 -1.53 -9.82 3.68
C ALA A 170 -0.94 -8.90 4.75
N ASN A 171 -0.66 -9.48 5.91
CA ASN A 171 0.10 -8.82 6.96
C ASN A 171 1.60 -9.04 6.72
N ILE A 172 2.28 -7.97 6.28
CA ILE A 172 3.73 -7.95 6.06
C ILE A 172 4.45 -7.78 7.41
N LYS A 173 4.39 -8.79 8.29
CA LYS A 173 4.89 -8.76 9.68
C LYS A 173 6.29 -8.17 9.85
N ASN A 174 7.16 -8.36 8.87
CA ASN A 174 8.56 -7.89 8.91
C ASN A 174 8.75 -6.45 8.42
N GLY A 175 7.66 -5.73 8.15
CA GLY A 175 7.66 -4.39 7.59
C GLY A 175 7.76 -4.40 6.06
N TYR A 176 7.44 -3.25 5.47
CA TYR A 176 7.58 -3.03 4.02
C TYR A 176 9.06 -2.90 3.60
N TYR A 177 9.98 -2.72 4.55
CA TYR A 177 11.42 -2.67 4.28
C TYR A 177 12.12 -4.03 4.34
N ALA A 178 11.41 -5.13 4.61
CA ALA A 178 12.03 -6.43 4.86
C ALA A 178 12.94 -6.92 3.72
N GLY A 179 12.60 -6.58 2.47
CA GLY A 179 13.38 -6.94 1.29
C GLY A 179 14.64 -6.11 1.06
N VAL A 180 14.89 -5.06 1.84
CA VAL A 180 16.20 -4.37 1.81
C VAL A 180 17.33 -5.35 2.18
N ASP A 181 17.06 -6.30 3.06
CA ASP A 181 18.02 -7.34 3.43
C ASP A 181 18.45 -8.17 2.20
N LEU A 182 17.57 -8.38 1.22
CA LEU A 182 17.89 -9.08 -0.04
C LEU A 182 18.90 -8.28 -0.87
N ILE A 183 18.82 -6.96 -0.82
CA ILE A 183 19.68 -6.05 -1.59
C ILE A 183 21.03 -5.88 -0.91
N GLU A 184 21.05 -5.68 0.41
CA GLU A 184 22.23 -5.25 1.15
C GLU A 184 23.03 -6.40 1.75
N ASN A 185 22.46 -7.61 1.85
CA ASN A 185 23.10 -8.76 2.48
C ASN A 185 23.02 -10.02 1.63
N ASP A 186 24.06 -10.85 1.70
CA ASP A 186 24.13 -12.11 0.94
C ASP A 186 23.45 -13.29 1.65
N ASP A 187 23.14 -13.18 2.94
CA ASP A 187 22.37 -14.20 3.69
C ASP A 187 20.89 -14.17 3.31
N THR A 188 20.61 -14.76 2.16
CA THR A 188 19.26 -14.90 1.62
C THR A 188 18.42 -15.86 2.47
N ALA A 189 19.02 -16.92 3.03
CA ALA A 189 18.29 -17.98 3.72
C ALA A 189 17.58 -17.46 4.98
N ALA A 190 18.28 -16.65 5.81
CA ALA A 190 17.69 -16.09 7.01
C ALA A 190 16.46 -15.20 6.69
N LEU A 191 16.55 -14.36 5.66
CA LEU A 191 15.44 -13.53 5.21
C LEU A 191 14.24 -14.39 4.77
N LEU A 192 14.49 -15.40 3.93
CA LEU A 192 13.43 -16.24 3.36
C LEU A 192 12.71 -17.07 4.43
N HIS A 193 13.45 -17.69 5.33
CA HIS A 193 12.85 -18.41 6.45
C HIS A 193 12.08 -17.48 7.38
N ARG A 194 12.55 -16.24 7.58
CA ARG A 194 11.85 -15.24 8.38
C ARG A 194 10.52 -14.82 7.76
N ILE A 195 10.42 -14.63 6.45
CA ILE A 195 9.15 -14.28 5.79
C ILE A 195 8.20 -15.47 5.61
N ALA A 196 8.71 -16.70 5.70
CA ALA A 196 7.93 -17.93 5.61
C ALA A 196 7.31 -18.37 6.95
N THR A 197 7.60 -17.69 8.06
CA THR A 197 6.97 -17.99 9.36
C THR A 197 5.47 -17.68 9.34
N ASP A 198 4.69 -18.27 10.24
CA ASP A 198 3.30 -17.85 10.51
C ASP A 198 2.37 -17.96 9.29
N THR A 199 2.70 -18.85 8.36
CA THR A 199 1.90 -19.15 7.16
C THR A 199 2.22 -20.55 6.66
N GLN A 200 1.23 -21.19 6.03
CA GLN A 200 1.41 -22.43 5.26
C GLN A 200 1.20 -22.19 3.75
N ALA A 201 0.99 -20.92 3.35
CA ALA A 201 0.79 -20.58 1.95
C ALA A 201 2.06 -20.88 1.14
N HIS A 202 1.83 -21.34 -0.08
CA HIS A 202 2.90 -21.57 -1.05
C HIS A 202 3.51 -20.25 -1.54
N ASP A 203 2.67 -19.22 -1.72
CA ASP A 203 3.05 -17.92 -2.25
C ASP A 203 3.28 -16.92 -1.11
N LEU A 204 4.46 -16.30 -1.09
CA LEU A 204 4.92 -15.35 -0.08
C LEU A 204 5.17 -13.98 -0.73
N ALA A 205 4.89 -12.90 -0.01
CA ALA A 205 5.20 -11.53 -0.43
C ALA A 205 6.47 -11.01 0.27
N LEU A 206 7.38 -10.43 -0.52
CA LEU A 206 8.57 -9.75 -0.05
C LEU A 206 8.63 -8.33 -0.65
N PRO A 207 8.23 -7.30 0.11
CA PRO A 207 8.38 -5.92 -0.33
C PRO A 207 9.87 -5.51 -0.27
N VAL A 208 10.40 -4.98 -1.37
CA VAL A 208 11.74 -4.41 -1.49
C VAL A 208 11.60 -2.92 -1.70
N GLY A 209 11.85 -2.17 -0.63
CA GLY A 209 11.65 -0.73 -0.58
C GLY A 209 11.85 -0.22 0.84
N GLY A 210 11.42 1.01 1.10
CA GLY A 210 11.53 1.64 2.41
C GLY A 210 11.17 3.12 2.32
N ASP A 211 11.29 3.81 3.44
CA ASP A 211 10.99 5.24 3.53
C ASP A 211 11.89 6.03 2.59
N GLN A 212 11.31 6.58 1.52
CA GLN A 212 11.98 7.43 0.55
C GLN A 212 13.28 6.82 0.01
N ARG A 213 13.34 5.48 -0.06
CA ARG A 213 14.50 4.73 -0.55
C ARG A 213 14.66 4.92 -2.07
N ALA A 214 15.91 5.02 -2.52
CA ALA A 214 16.25 5.04 -3.95
C ALA A 214 15.87 3.73 -4.64
N VAL A 215 15.77 3.75 -5.97
CA VAL A 215 15.45 2.54 -6.74
C VAL A 215 16.62 1.57 -6.71
N ASP A 216 16.37 0.31 -6.33
CA ASP A 216 17.37 -0.75 -6.35
C ASP A 216 17.54 -1.33 -7.77
N PHE A 217 18.32 -0.65 -8.61
CA PHE A 217 18.54 -0.98 -10.03
C PHE A 217 19.12 -2.38 -10.31
N ASN A 218 19.71 -3.03 -9.30
CA ASN A 218 20.32 -4.35 -9.39
C ASN A 218 19.39 -5.47 -8.88
N LEU A 219 18.09 -5.22 -8.69
CA LEU A 219 17.15 -6.20 -8.14
C LEU A 219 17.22 -7.54 -8.86
N LYS A 220 17.25 -7.55 -10.19
CA LYS A 220 17.33 -8.79 -11.00
C LYS A 220 18.58 -9.62 -10.72
N ASP A 221 19.72 -8.96 -10.56
CA ASP A 221 20.99 -9.63 -10.21
C ASP A 221 20.90 -10.24 -8.80
N ARG A 222 20.30 -9.51 -7.85
CA ARG A 222 20.07 -10.01 -6.48
C ARG A 222 19.11 -11.19 -6.45
N LEU A 223 18.06 -11.18 -7.26
CA LEU A 223 17.14 -12.33 -7.41
C LEU A 223 17.85 -13.54 -8.01
N GLN A 224 18.68 -13.34 -9.04
CA GLN A 224 19.46 -14.43 -9.64
C GLN A 224 20.44 -15.03 -8.62
N TYR A 225 21.16 -14.19 -7.87
CA TYR A 225 22.05 -14.63 -6.81
C TYR A 225 21.30 -15.41 -5.73
N ALA A 226 20.20 -14.85 -5.19
CA ALA A 226 19.38 -15.46 -4.16
C ALA A 226 18.85 -16.85 -4.58
N ASN A 227 18.34 -16.98 -5.81
CA ASN A 227 17.86 -18.25 -6.35
C ASN A 227 18.96 -19.32 -6.52
N GLN A 228 20.24 -18.93 -6.57
CA GLN A 228 21.36 -19.89 -6.55
C GLN A 228 21.71 -20.35 -5.13
N GLN A 229 21.35 -19.58 -4.11
CA GLN A 229 21.67 -19.88 -2.70
C GLN A 229 20.61 -20.71 -1.99
N THR A 230 19.44 -20.93 -2.60
CA THR A 230 18.34 -21.67 -1.99
C THR A 230 17.73 -22.69 -2.94
N SER A 231 17.20 -23.77 -2.38
CA SER A 231 16.42 -24.79 -3.10
C SER A 231 14.98 -24.91 -2.59
N ASP A 232 14.69 -24.29 -1.44
CA ASP A 232 13.37 -24.33 -0.80
C ASP A 232 12.45 -23.21 -1.30
N PHE A 233 13.02 -22.15 -1.89
CA PHE A 233 12.30 -20.98 -2.36
C PHE A 233 12.62 -20.65 -3.82
N GLY A 234 11.64 -20.10 -4.55
CA GLY A 234 11.84 -19.51 -5.86
C GLY A 234 11.40 -18.05 -5.85
N LEU A 235 12.36 -17.13 -5.99
CA LEU A 235 12.12 -15.69 -5.98
C LEU A 235 11.88 -15.18 -7.40
N VAL A 236 10.87 -14.35 -7.57
CA VAL A 236 10.57 -13.70 -8.84
C VAL A 236 10.16 -12.25 -8.60
N GLU A 237 10.56 -11.36 -9.51
CA GLU A 237 10.02 -10.00 -9.52
C GLU A 237 8.53 -10.07 -9.87
N ASP A 238 7.68 -9.48 -9.04
CA ASP A 238 6.22 -9.58 -9.19
C ASP A 238 5.52 -8.34 -8.60
N ASN A 239 4.19 -8.37 -8.56
CA ASN A 239 3.35 -7.30 -8.07
C ASN A 239 2.25 -7.82 -7.14
N TYR A 240 1.66 -6.94 -6.32
CA TYR A 240 0.59 -7.35 -5.39
C TYR A 240 -0.65 -7.93 -6.09
N PRO A 241 -1.19 -7.35 -7.18
CA PRO A 241 -2.32 -7.96 -7.87
C PRO A 241 -2.11 -9.42 -8.28
N ASP A 242 -0.94 -9.75 -8.85
CA ASP A 242 -0.63 -11.11 -9.28
C ASP A 242 -0.27 -12.03 -8.09
N PHE A 243 0.39 -11.50 -7.06
CA PHE A 243 0.55 -12.18 -5.77
C PHE A 243 -0.81 -12.57 -5.14
N PHE A 244 -1.76 -11.64 -5.05
CA PHE A 244 -3.08 -11.93 -4.46
C PHE A 244 -3.88 -12.90 -5.32
N LYS A 245 -3.73 -12.85 -6.65
CA LYS A 245 -4.31 -13.84 -7.56
C LYS A 245 -3.78 -15.25 -7.27
N ALA A 246 -2.47 -15.38 -7.02
CA ALA A 246 -1.87 -16.65 -6.65
C ALA A 246 -2.30 -17.09 -5.23
N LEU A 247 -2.21 -16.19 -4.25
CA LEU A 247 -2.58 -16.44 -2.86
C LEU A 247 -4.03 -16.88 -2.70
N ALA A 248 -4.96 -16.34 -3.50
CA ALA A 248 -6.37 -16.73 -3.49
C ALA A 248 -6.62 -18.21 -3.82
N THR A 249 -5.63 -18.91 -4.41
CA THR A 249 -5.69 -20.36 -4.66
C THR A 249 -5.25 -21.21 -3.46
N SER A 250 -4.72 -20.58 -2.40
CA SER A 250 -4.29 -21.27 -1.19
C SER A 250 -5.50 -21.85 -0.44
N SER A 251 -5.38 -23.10 0.00
CA SER A 251 -6.36 -23.71 0.90
C SER A 251 -6.15 -23.22 2.34
N ASP A 252 -7.21 -23.29 3.15
CA ASP A 252 -7.13 -23.22 4.62
C ASP A 252 -6.58 -21.92 5.22
N LEU A 253 -6.71 -20.78 4.52
CA LEU A 253 -6.40 -19.48 5.12
C LEU A 253 -7.38 -19.18 6.27
N PRO A 254 -6.87 -18.79 7.46
CA PRO A 254 -7.73 -18.46 8.58
C PRO A 254 -8.60 -17.24 8.26
N THR A 255 -9.72 -17.11 8.99
CA THR A 255 -10.59 -15.95 8.89
C THR A 255 -10.57 -15.19 10.20
N TYR A 256 -10.38 -13.87 10.12
CA TYR A 256 -10.43 -12.96 11.26
C TYR A 256 -11.46 -11.86 11.02
N GLN A 257 -12.03 -11.36 12.10
CA GLN A 257 -12.99 -10.26 12.13
C GLN A 257 -12.57 -9.25 13.18
N GLY A 258 -13.02 -8.00 13.01
CA GLY A 258 -12.78 -6.89 13.93
C GLY A 258 -11.57 -6.05 13.55
N GLU A 259 -11.15 -5.21 14.49
CA GLU A 259 -10.05 -4.26 14.31
C GLU A 259 -8.68 -4.94 14.48
N PHE A 260 -7.68 -4.37 13.82
CA PHE A 260 -6.27 -4.69 14.03
C PHE A 260 -5.55 -3.47 14.56
N ILE A 261 -5.55 -3.31 15.88
CA ILE A 261 -4.94 -2.17 16.60
C ILE A 261 -3.97 -2.62 17.69
N ASP A 262 -3.58 -3.90 17.68
CA ASP A 262 -2.77 -4.51 18.72
C ASP A 262 -1.27 -4.19 18.53
N PRO A 263 -0.57 -3.67 19.55
CA PRO A 263 0.83 -3.30 19.44
C PRO A 263 1.82 -4.46 19.64
N SER A 264 1.36 -5.68 19.92
CA SER A 264 2.23 -6.80 20.35
C SER A 264 3.13 -7.35 19.24
N ALA A 265 2.67 -7.41 17.98
CA ALA A 265 3.52 -7.83 16.86
C ALA A 265 4.29 -6.67 16.21
N SER A 266 3.77 -5.45 16.31
CA SER A 266 4.31 -4.25 15.69
C SER A 266 3.84 -3.02 16.44
N LYS A 267 4.69 -2.01 16.60
CA LYS A 267 4.32 -0.78 17.31
C LYS A 267 3.10 -0.09 16.65
N ILE A 268 2.14 0.32 17.48
CA ILE A 268 1.04 1.21 17.10
C ILE A 268 1.24 2.55 17.81
N HIS A 269 1.28 3.64 17.06
CA HIS A 269 1.63 4.97 17.57
C HIS A 269 0.42 5.73 18.15
N ARG A 270 -0.37 5.11 19.05
CA ARG A 270 -1.62 5.69 19.61
C ARG A 270 -1.49 7.11 20.20
N GLY A 271 -0.29 7.53 20.60
CA GLY A 271 -0.02 8.90 21.05
C GLY A 271 -0.29 9.98 19.99
N ILE A 272 -0.36 9.63 18.70
CA ILE A 272 -0.67 10.61 17.64
C ILE A 272 -2.11 11.11 17.67
N TYR A 273 -3.01 10.40 18.37
CA TYR A 273 -4.43 10.77 18.48
C TYR A 273 -4.62 12.09 19.23
N SER A 274 -3.76 12.38 20.22
CA SER A 274 -3.79 13.62 20.99
C SER A 274 -2.70 14.63 20.58
N SER A 275 -1.71 14.22 19.78
CA SER A 275 -0.68 15.12 19.26
C SER A 275 -1.30 16.18 18.35
N ARG A 276 -1.02 17.47 18.61
CA ARG A 276 -1.59 18.60 17.86
C ARG A 276 -3.12 18.52 17.75
N ALA A 277 -3.79 18.47 18.89
CA ALA A 277 -5.25 18.39 18.99
C ALA A 277 -5.98 19.54 18.29
N ASP A 278 -5.33 20.69 18.16
CA ASP A 278 -5.78 21.82 17.34
C ASP A 278 -6.06 21.42 15.88
N LEU A 279 -5.20 20.58 15.28
CA LEU A 279 -5.42 20.06 13.94
C LEU A 279 -6.61 19.09 13.89
N LYS A 280 -6.76 18.22 14.91
CA LYS A 280 -7.89 17.28 14.98
C LYS A 280 -9.22 18.02 15.07
N HIS A 281 -9.29 19.07 15.90
CA HIS A 281 -10.46 19.93 15.99
C HIS A 281 -10.76 20.67 14.68
N LEU A 282 -9.73 21.10 13.95
CA LEU A 282 -9.92 21.70 12.64
C LEU A 282 -10.49 20.70 11.64
N TYR A 283 -9.93 19.49 11.59
CA TYR A 283 -10.38 18.42 10.68
C TYR A 283 -11.84 18.03 10.96
N ASP A 284 -12.17 17.77 12.22
CA ASP A 284 -13.53 17.47 12.68
C ASP A 284 -14.55 18.53 12.24
N ARG A 285 -14.22 19.82 12.45
CA ARG A 285 -15.07 20.93 12.01
C ARG A 285 -15.24 21.00 10.50
N LEU A 286 -14.18 20.76 9.74
CA LEU A 286 -14.23 20.80 8.27
C LEU A 286 -15.00 19.61 7.71
N GLU A 287 -14.81 18.41 8.27
CA GLU A 287 -15.54 17.21 7.88
C GLU A 287 -17.04 17.38 8.13
N HIS A 288 -17.43 17.80 9.33
CA HIS A 288 -18.83 18.09 9.64
C HIS A 288 -19.42 19.20 8.76
N LEU A 289 -18.68 20.29 8.53
CA LEU A 289 -19.16 21.36 7.64
C LEU A 289 -19.41 20.84 6.23
N MET A 290 -18.51 20.03 5.68
CA MET A 290 -18.63 19.53 4.32
C MET A 290 -19.75 18.48 4.21
N VAL A 291 -19.74 17.47 5.08
CA VAL A 291 -20.61 16.29 4.99
C VAL A 291 -22.03 16.58 5.48
N ASP A 292 -22.18 17.31 6.58
CA ASP A 292 -23.50 17.47 7.23
C ASP A 292 -24.22 18.76 6.83
N VAL A 293 -23.50 19.73 6.25
CA VAL A 293 -24.06 21.04 5.91
C VAL A 293 -23.95 21.32 4.42
N VAL A 294 -22.73 21.44 3.89
CA VAL A 294 -22.51 21.91 2.51
C VAL A 294 -23.11 20.93 1.50
N GLU A 295 -22.77 19.65 1.58
CA GLU A 295 -23.25 18.66 0.61
C GLU A 295 -24.77 18.48 0.63
N PRO A 296 -25.44 18.32 1.79
CA PRO A 296 -26.90 18.26 1.85
C PRO A 296 -27.57 19.53 1.31
N MET A 297 -27.03 20.71 1.62
CA MET A 297 -27.55 21.98 1.10
C MET A 297 -27.37 22.11 -0.40
N MET A 298 -26.25 21.65 -0.96
CA MET A 298 -26.04 21.60 -2.40
C MET A 298 -27.05 20.67 -3.10
N VAL A 299 -27.36 19.51 -2.50
CA VAL A 299 -28.36 18.59 -3.04
C VAL A 299 -29.76 19.21 -3.02
N ILE A 300 -30.13 19.88 -1.91
CA ILE A 300 -31.41 20.58 -1.79
C ILE A 300 -31.51 21.74 -2.80
N ALA A 301 -30.46 22.55 -2.93
CA ALA A 301 -30.41 23.66 -3.89
C ALA A 301 -30.57 23.14 -5.32
N ALA A 302 -29.80 22.12 -5.71
CA ALA A 302 -29.90 21.51 -7.04
C ALA A 302 -31.30 20.94 -7.35
N HIS A 303 -32.05 20.53 -6.32
CA HIS A 303 -33.43 20.07 -6.46
C HIS A 303 -34.44 21.22 -6.58
N GLN A 304 -34.16 22.38 -5.99
CA GLN A 304 -35.08 23.53 -5.99
C GLN A 304 -34.85 24.53 -7.14
N GLY A 305 -33.70 24.49 -7.81
CA GLY A 305 -33.34 25.38 -8.93
C GLY A 305 -32.47 26.55 -8.50
#